data_AF-A0A6L6IQ93-F1
#
_entry.id   AF-A0A6L6IQ93-F1
#
_cell.length_a   1.000
_cell.length_b   1.000
_cell.length_c   1.000
_cell.angle_alpha   90.00
_cell.angle_beta   90.00
_cell.angle_gamma   90.00
#
_symmetry.space_group_name_H-M   'P 1'
#
loop_
_entity.id
_entity.type
_entity.pdbx_description
1 polymer ?
#
loop_
_entity_poly.entity_id
_entity_poly.type
_entity_poly.pdbx_seq_one_letter_code
_entity_poly.pdbx_strand_id
1 'polypeptide(L)'
;FTTLDIADLSGSGTFIMRTDIVGDGATSAGDKLRVTGSSSGSHLLTIRNQGSLATTGSEVLTVVETADGGASFAATSRVELGGYLYDVRRNGNSWELYAAG
;
A
#
# COMPACT_ATOMS: atom_id res chain seq x y z
N PHE A 1 1.13 12.86 -4.06
CA PHE A 1 1.72 11.51 -4.10
C PHE A 1 2.05 11.12 -5.53
N THR A 2 2.87 10.09 -5.72
CA THR A 2 3.37 9.67 -7.05
C THR A 2 3.03 8.22 -7.35
N THR A 3 2.76 7.94 -8.63
CA THR A 3 2.65 6.57 -9.14
C THR A 3 3.95 6.19 -9.84
N LEU A 4 4.48 5.01 -9.51
CA LEU A 4 5.54 4.36 -10.25
C LEU A 4 4.92 3.27 -11.14
N ASP A 5 4.92 3.52 -12.46
CA ASP A 5 4.48 2.54 -13.45
C ASP A 5 5.66 1.67 -13.90
N ILE A 6 5.50 0.35 -13.82
CA ILE A 6 6.48 -0.66 -14.25
C ILE A 6 5.77 -1.67 -15.14
N ALA A 7 6.39 -2.04 -16.27
CA ALA A 7 5.85 -3.08 -17.13
C ALA A 7 5.94 -4.45 -16.45
N ASP A 8 7.15 -4.90 -16.13
CA ASP A 8 7.39 -6.21 -15.54
C ASP A 8 8.20 -6.09 -14.25
N LEU A 9 7.72 -6.74 -13.18
CA LEU A 9 8.38 -6.75 -11.87
C LEU A 9 8.70 -8.18 -11.45
N SER A 10 9.95 -8.43 -11.05
CA SER A 10 10.39 -9.73 -10.55
C SER A 10 11.38 -9.59 -9.40
N GLY A 11 11.60 -10.69 -8.68
CA GLY A 11 12.62 -10.80 -7.63
C GLY A 11 12.11 -10.40 -6.25
N SER A 12 12.94 -9.67 -5.50
CA SER A 12 12.59 -9.18 -4.16
C SER A 12 13.17 -7.79 -3.93
N GLY A 13 12.46 -7.00 -3.14
CA GLY A 13 12.86 -5.63 -2.83
C GLY A 13 11.86 -4.92 -1.94
N THR A 14 12.25 -3.75 -1.46
CA THR A 14 11.40 -2.92 -0.58
C THR A 14 11.05 -1.62 -1.25
N PHE A 15 9.76 -1.30 -1.31
CA PHE A 15 9.26 0.01 -1.75
C PHE A 15 8.88 0.85 -0.52
N ILE A 16 9.36 2.09 -0.47
CA ILE A 16 8.96 3.05 0.56
C ILE A 16 7.78 3.84 0.02
N MET A 17 6.64 3.77 0.70
CA MET A 17 5.36 4.32 0.27
C MET A 17 4.95 5.44 1.21
N ARG A 18 4.83 6.67 0.72
CA ARG A 18 4.26 7.76 1.52
C ARG A 18 2.75 7.74 1.43
N THR A 19 2.07 8.04 2.53
CA THR A 19 0.61 8.11 2.58
C THR A 19 0.13 9.37 3.27
N ASP A 20 -1.11 9.75 2.98
CA ASP A 20 -1.99 10.57 3.79
C ASP A 20 -3.27 9.74 3.93
N ILE A 21 -3.31 8.91 4.98
CA ILE A 21 -4.33 7.87 5.12
C ILE A 21 -5.71 8.47 5.36
N VAL A 22 -5.79 9.62 6.03
CA VAL A 22 -7.04 10.36 6.23
C VAL A 22 -7.41 11.16 4.98
N GLY A 23 -6.41 11.70 4.28
CA GLY A 23 -6.61 12.49 3.07
C GLY A 23 -7.44 13.74 3.34
N ASP A 24 -8.46 13.95 2.51
CA ASP A 24 -9.42 15.06 2.66
C ASP A 24 -10.55 14.77 3.67
N GLY A 25 -10.48 13.65 4.39
CA GLY A 25 -11.52 13.16 5.31
C GLY A 25 -12.57 12.27 4.64
N ALA A 26 -12.50 12.07 3.32
CA ALA A 26 -13.33 11.13 2.58
C ALA A 26 -12.51 10.15 1.73
N THR A 27 -11.37 10.60 1.20
CA THR A 27 -10.54 9.84 0.26
C THR A 27 -9.09 9.81 0.73
N SER A 28 -8.60 8.63 1.08
CA SER A 28 -7.18 8.39 1.37
C SER A 28 -6.31 8.65 0.13
N ALA A 29 -5.08 9.11 0.34
CA ALA A 29 -4.12 9.33 -0.73
C ALA A 29 -2.74 8.74 -0.40
N GLY A 30 -1.99 8.32 -1.41
CA GLY A 30 -0.64 7.79 -1.19
C GLY A 30 0.11 7.49 -2.47
N ASP A 31 1.40 7.20 -2.31
CA ASP A 31 2.21 6.69 -3.42
C ASP A 31 1.65 5.33 -3.86
N LYS A 32 1.77 5.02 -5.15
CA LYS A 32 1.27 3.77 -5.74
C LYS A 32 2.34 3.12 -6.61
N LEU A 33 2.50 1.82 -6.47
CA LEU A 33 3.22 0.98 -7.43
C LEU A 33 2.21 0.34 -8.39
N ARG A 34 2.37 0.52 -9.69
CA ARG A 34 1.51 -0.08 -10.71
C ARG A 34 2.31 -0.96 -11.65
N VAL A 35 2.08 -2.27 -11.60
CA VAL A 35 2.68 -3.25 -12.52
C VAL A 35 1.67 -3.54 -13.63
N THR A 36 1.98 -3.14 -14.86
CA THR A 36 1.02 -3.19 -15.98
C THR A 36 1.11 -4.47 -16.80
N GLY A 37 2.23 -5.19 -16.73
CA GLY A 37 2.47 -6.50 -17.33
C GLY A 37 2.59 -7.58 -16.26
N SER A 38 3.70 -8.32 -16.26
CA SER A 38 3.90 -9.47 -15.37
C SER A 38 4.47 -9.10 -14.00
N SER A 39 4.01 -9.77 -12.95
CA SER A 39 4.55 -9.63 -11.60
C SER A 39 4.92 -10.98 -10.99
N SER A 40 6.08 -11.05 -10.35
CA SER A 40 6.54 -12.27 -9.66
C SER A 40 7.44 -11.94 -8.47
N GLY A 41 7.57 -12.89 -7.53
CA GLY A 41 8.47 -12.77 -6.39
C GLY A 41 7.82 -12.17 -5.13
N SER A 42 8.66 -11.75 -4.19
CA SER A 42 8.24 -11.32 -2.85
C SER A 42 8.86 -9.98 -2.50
N HIS A 43 8.00 -8.98 -2.34
CA HIS A 43 8.38 -7.60 -2.06
C HIS A 43 7.81 -7.12 -0.73
N LEU A 44 8.47 -6.13 -0.16
CA LEU A 44 8.04 -5.48 1.07
C LEU A 44 7.64 -4.03 0.82
N LEU A 45 6.70 -3.54 1.62
CA LEU A 45 6.23 -2.16 1.61
C LEU A 45 6.53 -1.51 2.97
N THR A 46 7.32 -0.44 2.97
CA THR A 46 7.48 0.41 4.16
C THR A 46 6.54 1.60 4.05
N ILE A 47 5.54 1.65 4.91
CA ILE A 47 4.52 2.71 4.91
C ILE A 47 4.99 3.90 5.77
N ARG A 48 4.84 5.11 5.25
CA ARG A 48 5.14 6.37 5.95
C ARG A 48 3.98 7.35 5.79
N ASN A 49 3.14 7.45 6.81
CA ASN A 49 2.10 8.46 6.84
C ASN A 49 2.71 9.84 7.08
N GLN A 50 2.34 10.82 6.26
CA GLN A 50 2.72 12.24 6.37
C GLN A 50 1.49 13.16 6.45
N GLY A 51 0.30 12.57 6.49
CA GLY A 51 -0.95 13.28 6.66
C GLY A 51 -1.44 13.26 8.10
N SER A 52 -2.74 13.48 8.27
CA SER A 52 -3.38 13.46 9.59
C SER A 52 -3.30 12.07 10.25
N LEU A 53 -3.33 12.05 11.58
CA LEU A 53 -3.49 10.86 12.42
C LEU A 53 -4.90 10.76 13.00
N ALA A 54 -5.86 11.57 12.54
CA ALA A 54 -7.25 11.52 12.97
C ALA A 54 -8.02 10.39 12.25
N THR A 55 -7.54 9.15 12.39
CA THR A 55 -8.11 7.99 11.72
C THR A 55 -9.34 7.45 12.44
N THR A 56 -10.24 6.82 11.68
CA THR A 56 -11.42 6.10 12.19
C THR A 56 -11.22 4.59 12.20
N GLY A 57 -10.13 4.08 11.62
CA GLY A 57 -9.90 2.65 11.44
C GLY A 57 -10.70 2.04 10.28
N SER A 58 -11.35 2.87 9.46
CA SER A 58 -12.09 2.43 8.27
C SER A 58 -11.41 2.82 6.96
N GLU A 59 -10.33 3.59 7.01
CA GLU A 59 -9.56 4.03 5.86
C GLU A 59 -8.92 2.84 5.15
N VAL A 60 -9.02 2.85 3.82
CA VAL A 60 -8.42 1.85 2.94
C VAL A 60 -7.77 2.57 1.77
N LEU A 61 -6.52 2.19 1.47
CA LEU A 61 -5.75 2.81 0.39
C LEU A 61 -5.03 1.74 -0.43
N THR A 62 -5.35 1.64 -1.72
CA THR A 62 -4.59 0.81 -2.65
C THR A 62 -3.19 1.38 -2.89
N VAL A 63 -2.18 0.63 -2.46
CA VAL A 63 -0.75 1.02 -2.56
C VAL A 63 -0.01 0.24 -3.66
N VAL A 64 -0.53 -0.92 -4.06
CA VAL A 64 -0.01 -1.68 -5.21
C VAL A 64 -1.16 -2.14 -6.09
N GLU A 65 -0.99 -2.01 -7.40
CA GLU A 65 -1.82 -2.66 -8.41
C GLU A 65 -0.93 -3.52 -9.30
N THR A 66 -1.34 -4.74 -9.59
CA THR A 66 -0.72 -5.59 -10.60
C THR A 66 -1.77 -6.02 -11.61
N ALA A 67 -1.37 -6.19 -12.87
CA ALA A 67 -2.29 -6.71 -13.87
C ALA A 67 -2.61 -8.20 -13.64
N ASP A 68 -1.63 -8.99 -13.19
CA ASP A 68 -1.71 -10.45 -13.13
C ASP A 68 -1.80 -11.05 -11.72
N GLY A 69 -1.50 -10.28 -10.65
CA GLY A 69 -1.53 -10.75 -9.27
C GLY A 69 -0.47 -11.81 -8.93
N GLY A 70 0.59 -11.93 -9.73
CA GLY A 70 1.59 -12.99 -9.60
C GLY A 70 2.64 -12.76 -8.50
N ALA A 71 2.96 -11.50 -8.19
CA ALA A 71 3.85 -11.14 -7.08
C ALA A 71 3.13 -11.20 -5.72
N SER A 72 3.92 -11.23 -4.65
CA SER A 72 3.47 -11.07 -3.27
C SER A 72 4.04 -9.79 -2.66
N PHE A 73 3.20 -9.06 -1.95
CA PHE A 73 3.59 -7.86 -1.21
C PHE A 73 3.12 -7.96 0.24
N ALA A 74 3.97 -7.54 1.18
CA ALA A 74 3.65 -7.47 2.60
C ALA A 74 4.21 -6.18 3.22
N ALA A 75 3.62 -5.70 4.31
CA ALA A 75 4.20 -4.60 5.06
C ALA A 75 5.51 -5.04 5.74
N THR A 76 6.51 -4.16 5.84
CA THR A 76 7.71 -4.43 6.66
C THR A 76 7.37 -4.56 8.14
N SER A 77 6.31 -3.88 8.58
CA SER A 77 5.74 -3.95 9.92
C SER A 77 4.33 -3.35 9.88
N ARG A 78 3.50 -3.68 10.87
CA ARG A 78 2.31 -2.88 11.15
C ARG A 78 2.72 -1.47 11.60
N VAL A 79 1.92 -0.48 11.26
CA VAL A 79 2.13 0.92 11.65
C VAL A 79 0.93 1.40 12.48
N GLU A 80 1.19 1.97 13.65
CA GLU A 80 0.14 2.61 14.44
C GLU A 80 -0.14 4.00 13.85
N LEU A 81 -1.42 4.25 13.54
CA LEU A 81 -1.92 5.53 13.05
C LEU A 81 -3.23 5.82 13.78
N GLY A 82 -3.23 6.87 14.61
CA GLY A 82 -4.44 7.39 15.26
C GLY A 82 -5.17 6.42 16.20
N GLY A 83 -4.43 5.52 16.84
CA GLY A 83 -4.92 4.49 17.75
C GLY A 83 -5.19 3.14 17.09
N TYR A 84 -5.04 3.03 15.77
CA TYR A 84 -5.30 1.80 15.01
C TYR A 84 -4.00 1.26 14.40
N LEU A 85 -3.86 -0.06 14.36
CA LEU A 85 -2.75 -0.70 13.65
C LEU A 85 -3.12 -0.88 12.18
N TYR A 86 -2.33 -0.36 11.27
CA TYR A 86 -2.49 -0.57 9.83
C TYR A 86 -1.49 -1.61 9.32
N ASP A 87 -1.95 -2.43 8.38
CA ASP A 87 -1.20 -3.48 7.70
C ASP A 87 -1.51 -3.48 6.20
N VAL A 88 -0.82 -4.33 5.43
CA VAL A 88 -1.07 -4.51 4.00
C VAL A 88 -1.78 -5.84 3.76
N ARG A 89 -2.93 -5.82 3.08
CA ARG A 89 -3.65 -7.02 2.63
C ARG A 89 -3.77 -7.07 1.12
N ARG A 90 -3.92 -8.27 0.58
CA ARG A 90 -4.28 -8.49 -0.82
C ARG A 90 -5.79 -8.31 -1.01
N ASN A 91 -6.18 -7.58 -2.06
CA ASN A 91 -7.55 -7.48 -2.57
C ASN A 91 -7.53 -7.71 -4.09
N GLY A 92 -7.92 -8.90 -4.54
CA GLY A 92 -7.79 -9.30 -5.95
C GLY A 92 -6.32 -9.32 -6.42
N ASN A 93 -6.01 -8.54 -7.44
CA ASN A 93 -4.64 -8.34 -7.96
C ASN A 93 -3.95 -7.09 -7.40
N SER A 94 -4.51 -6.51 -6.34
CA SER A 94 -4.03 -5.29 -5.71
C SER A 94 -3.71 -5.50 -4.24
N TRP A 95 -2.98 -4.56 -3.64
CA TRP A 95 -2.69 -4.54 -2.22
C TRP A 95 -3.12 -3.21 -1.61
N GLU A 96 -3.79 -3.33 -0.47
CA GLU A 96 -4.40 -2.23 0.26
C GLU A 96 -3.74 -2.09 1.63
N LEU A 97 -3.39 -0.86 1.99
CA LEU A 97 -3.19 -0.44 3.36
C LEU A 97 -4.57 -0.35 4.04
N TYR A 98 -4.73 -1.01 5.18
CA TYR A 98 -6.00 -1.08 5.91
C TYR A 98 -5.75 -1.21 7.43
N ALA A 99 -6.74 -0.86 8.25
CA ALA A 99 -6.67 -1.11 9.69
C ALA A 99 -6.86 -2.60 10.01
N ALA A 100 -5.87 -3.19 10.67
CA ALA A 100 -5.75 -4.58 11.04
C ALA A 100 -6.16 -4.84 12.50
N GLY A 101 -7.44 -4.63 12.81
CA GLY A 101 -8.07 -5.00 14.09
C GLY A 101 -7.78 -4.07 15.24
#